data_AF-A0A939DLU7-F1
#
_entry.id   AF-A0A939DLU7-F1
#
_cell.length_a   1.000
_cell.length_b   1.000
_cell.length_c   1.000
_cell.angle_alpha   90.00
_cell.angle_beta   90.00
_cell.angle_gamma   90.00
#
_symmetry.space_group_name_H-M   'P 1'
#
loop_
_entity.id
_entity.type
_entity.pdbx_description
1 polymer ?
#
loop_
_entity_poly.entity_id
_entity_poly.type
_entity_poly.pdbx_seq_one_letter_code
_entity_poly.pdbx_strand_id
1 'polypeptide(L)'
;MRNFIYLAAFAFIFPFYSKSEPTGNLVQKFPKPLGISIWSNPSYIRYHHDSKPAELNRLFLVFGHKETDIVNRLGQPINRSKRKDEDRHKPGRKITYTQLFYPGLTIELSTNHDSRTHVRRLFITNCDIPSSFQVYLCSPVASFTEKIGEPSIDTDSELIYLITIGDMGSVPLRIMTADGIVTGIYTKNFID
;
A
#
# COMPACT_ATOMS: atom_id res chain seq x y z
N MET A 1 -26.59 36.43 55.46
CA MET A 1 -25.49 36.67 54.50
C MET A 1 -25.02 35.32 53.99
N ARG A 2 -25.17 35.08 52.68
CA ARG A 2 -24.75 33.84 52.00
C ARG A 2 -23.25 33.92 51.75
N ASN A 3 -22.49 32.92 52.18
CA ASN A 3 -21.13 32.71 51.70
C ASN A 3 -21.00 31.32 51.08
N PHE A 4 -20.25 31.31 49.99
CA PHE A 4 -20.23 30.32 48.93
C PHE A 4 -19.35 29.09 49.25
N ILE A 5 -19.72 28.02 48.58
CA ILE A 5 -19.05 26.73 48.38
C ILE A 5 -17.65 26.91 47.77
N TYR A 6 -16.66 26.12 48.20
CA TYR A 6 -15.65 25.55 47.29
C TYR A 6 -15.25 24.14 47.74
N LEU A 7 -15.80 23.12 47.06
CA LEU A 7 -15.22 21.78 46.99
C LEU A 7 -13.96 21.88 46.12
N ALA A 8 -12.79 21.57 46.67
CA ALA A 8 -11.58 21.36 45.90
C ALA A 8 -11.57 19.92 45.37
N ALA A 9 -11.97 19.73 44.11
CA ALA A 9 -11.75 18.48 43.38
C ALA A 9 -10.29 18.45 42.91
N PHE A 10 -9.46 17.62 43.54
CA PHE A 10 -8.13 17.29 43.05
C PHE A 10 -8.27 16.40 41.81
N ALA A 11 -8.16 16.99 40.63
CA ALA A 11 -7.99 16.27 39.38
C ALA A 11 -6.57 15.67 39.35
N PHE A 12 -6.47 14.36 39.54
CA PHE A 12 -5.26 13.61 39.20
C PHE A 12 -5.11 13.62 37.68
N ILE A 13 -4.25 14.49 37.18
CA ILE A 13 -3.76 14.45 35.80
C ILE A 13 -2.79 13.27 35.73
N PHE A 14 -3.28 12.11 35.26
CA PHE A 14 -2.40 11.05 34.81
C PHE A 14 -1.65 11.54 33.57
N PRO A 15 -0.31 11.55 33.54
CA PRO A 15 0.38 11.66 32.27
C PRO A 15 0.14 10.34 31.53
N PHE A 16 -0.63 10.41 30.45
CA PHE A 16 -0.61 9.39 29.40
C PHE A 16 0.83 9.35 28.85
N TYR A 17 1.67 8.52 29.47
CA TYR A 17 2.88 8.03 28.82
C TYR A 17 2.40 7.10 27.70
N SER A 18 2.13 7.67 26.52
CA SER A 18 2.13 6.90 25.28
C SER A 18 3.58 6.49 25.04
N LYS A 19 3.95 5.35 25.63
CA LYS A 19 5.17 4.65 25.28
C LYS A 19 4.90 4.06 23.91
N SER A 20 5.24 4.79 22.85
CA SER A 20 5.37 4.18 21.54
C SER A 20 6.44 3.11 21.68
N GLU A 21 6.01 1.86 21.71
CA GLU A 21 6.94 0.75 21.53
C GLU A 21 7.66 0.99 20.21
N PRO A 22 8.99 0.85 20.15
CA PRO A 22 9.69 0.90 18.89
C PRO A 22 9.16 -0.29 18.11
N THR A 23 8.33 -0.02 17.10
CA THR A 23 7.88 -1.03 16.14
C THR A 23 9.14 -1.67 15.61
N GLY A 24 9.44 -2.87 16.11
CA GLY A 24 10.61 -3.63 15.70
C GLY A 24 10.63 -3.67 14.18
N ASN A 25 11.82 -3.59 13.61
CA ASN A 25 12.14 -3.61 12.17
C ASN A 25 11.54 -4.84 11.46
N LEU A 26 10.22 -4.96 11.40
CA LEU A 26 9.52 -6.08 10.85
C LEU A 26 9.44 -5.82 9.36
N VAL A 27 10.28 -6.54 8.63
CA VAL A 27 10.29 -6.57 7.18
C VAL A 27 8.88 -6.88 6.69
N GLN A 28 8.22 -5.88 6.12
CA GLN A 28 6.85 -5.98 5.68
C GLN A 28 6.77 -6.85 4.41
N LYS A 29 6.11 -7.99 4.53
CA LYS A 29 5.92 -8.91 3.40
C LYS A 29 4.71 -8.46 2.57
N PHE A 30 4.78 -8.68 1.26
CA PHE A 30 3.63 -8.46 0.39
C PHE A 30 2.44 -9.36 0.81
N PRO A 31 1.19 -8.87 0.70
CA PRO A 31 0.01 -9.67 0.94
C PRO A 31 -0.01 -10.94 0.09
N LYS A 32 -0.54 -12.04 0.64
CA LYS A 32 -0.70 -13.30 -0.10
C LYS A 32 -1.65 -13.10 -1.28
N PRO A 33 -1.44 -13.77 -2.43
CA PRO A 33 -2.41 -13.77 -3.51
C PRO A 33 -3.79 -14.22 -3.01
N LEU A 34 -4.86 -13.68 -3.60
CA LEU A 34 -6.24 -13.89 -3.14
C LEU A 34 -6.70 -15.36 -3.17
N GLY A 35 -5.99 -16.27 -3.85
CA GLY A 35 -6.31 -17.71 -3.89
C GLY A 35 -7.58 -18.06 -4.68
N ILE A 36 -8.52 -17.13 -4.80
CA ILE A 36 -9.71 -17.21 -5.66
C ILE A 36 -9.40 -16.68 -7.07
N SER A 37 -10.03 -17.29 -8.07
CA SER A 37 -9.98 -16.79 -9.44
C SER A 37 -10.89 -15.57 -9.57
N ILE A 38 -10.37 -14.38 -9.26
CA ILE A 38 -11.01 -13.08 -9.54
C ILE A 38 -11.38 -12.91 -11.04
N TRP A 39 -10.87 -13.80 -11.88
CA TRP A 39 -11.07 -13.86 -13.32
C TRP A 39 -12.35 -14.60 -13.73
N SER A 40 -12.85 -15.53 -12.90
CA SER A 40 -13.97 -16.40 -13.28
C SER A 40 -15.33 -15.87 -12.88
N ASN A 41 -15.41 -14.75 -12.16
CA ASN A 41 -16.69 -14.16 -11.78
C ASN A 41 -16.99 -12.89 -12.61
N PRO A 42 -18.01 -12.94 -13.51
CA PRO A 42 -18.40 -11.80 -14.32
C PRO A 42 -19.20 -10.74 -13.54
N SER A 43 -19.70 -11.05 -12.33
CA SER A 43 -20.52 -10.09 -11.56
C SER A 43 -19.71 -8.99 -10.87
N TYR A 44 -18.38 -9.14 -10.78
CA TYR A 44 -17.55 -8.13 -10.13
C TYR A 44 -17.45 -6.86 -10.97
N ILE A 45 -17.57 -5.72 -10.31
CA ILE A 45 -17.32 -4.39 -10.89
C ILE A 45 -15.87 -4.35 -11.38
N ARG A 46 -15.66 -3.95 -12.64
CA ARG A 46 -14.33 -3.79 -13.24
C ARG A 46 -14.11 -2.34 -13.61
N TYR A 47 -13.04 -1.78 -13.08
CA TYR A 47 -12.70 -0.38 -13.21
C TYR A 47 -11.87 -0.13 -14.47
N HIS A 48 -12.30 0.82 -15.30
CA HIS A 48 -11.52 1.25 -16.46
C HIS A 48 -10.28 2.05 -16.03
N HIS A 49 -9.37 2.22 -16.99
CA HIS A 49 -8.07 2.85 -16.78
C HIS A 49 -8.16 4.33 -16.36
N ASP A 50 -9.28 5.01 -16.57
CA ASP A 50 -9.55 6.42 -16.24
C ASP A 50 -10.31 6.58 -14.90
N SER A 51 -10.59 5.49 -14.20
CA SER A 51 -11.30 5.51 -12.92
C SER A 51 -10.44 5.92 -11.72
N LYS A 52 -11.09 6.32 -10.62
CA LYS A 52 -10.40 6.65 -9.34
C LYS A 52 -9.55 5.51 -8.76
N PRO A 53 -10.00 4.23 -8.76
CA PRO A 53 -9.12 3.13 -8.36
C PRO A 53 -7.89 3.01 -9.26
N ALA A 54 -8.04 3.22 -10.58
CA ALA A 54 -6.93 3.19 -11.51
C ALA A 54 -5.94 4.35 -11.29
N GLU A 55 -6.42 5.55 -10.99
CA GLU A 55 -5.59 6.69 -10.59
C GLU A 55 -4.76 6.36 -9.34
N LEU A 56 -5.40 5.85 -8.27
CA LEU A 56 -4.72 5.43 -7.05
C LEU A 56 -3.66 4.35 -7.34
N ASN A 57 -3.99 3.36 -8.17
CA ASN A 57 -3.05 2.31 -8.55
C ASN A 57 -1.85 2.84 -9.36
N ARG A 58 -1.91 4.02 -9.98
CA ARG A 58 -0.75 4.62 -10.68
C ARG A 58 0.19 5.39 -9.77
N LEU A 59 -0.19 5.64 -8.51
CA LEU A 59 0.60 6.44 -7.59
C LEU A 59 1.92 5.78 -7.16
N PHE A 60 2.16 4.48 -7.46
CA PHE A 60 3.42 3.82 -7.10
C PHE A 60 4.67 4.51 -7.66
N LEU A 61 4.54 5.28 -8.75
CA LEU A 61 5.64 6.04 -9.35
C LEU A 61 6.10 7.24 -8.51
N VAL A 62 5.34 7.65 -7.50
CA VAL A 62 5.65 8.81 -6.64
C VAL A 62 7.00 8.68 -5.93
N PHE A 63 7.49 7.46 -5.74
CA PHE A 63 8.76 7.18 -5.07
C PHE A 63 9.97 7.20 -6.02
N GLY A 64 9.76 7.19 -7.34
CA GLY A 64 10.81 7.13 -8.36
C GLY A 64 10.69 5.93 -9.29
N HIS A 65 11.53 5.88 -10.32
CA HIS A 65 11.45 4.85 -11.37
C HIS A 65 12.47 3.72 -11.20
N LYS A 66 13.58 3.99 -10.50
CA LYS A 66 14.67 3.05 -10.24
C LYS A 66 15.17 3.16 -8.79
N GLU A 67 15.99 2.19 -8.39
CA GLU A 67 16.51 2.08 -7.03
C GLU A 67 17.17 3.36 -6.52
N THR A 68 18.02 3.99 -7.34
CA THR A 68 18.71 5.23 -6.95
C THR A 68 17.77 6.38 -6.66
N ASP A 69 16.68 6.51 -7.43
CA ASP A 69 15.71 7.60 -7.25
C ASP A 69 14.98 7.43 -5.92
N ILE A 70 14.59 6.19 -5.62
CA ILE A 70 13.90 5.82 -4.39
C ILE A 70 14.81 6.06 -3.18
N VAL A 71 16.07 5.63 -3.26
CA VAL A 71 17.05 5.83 -2.19
C VAL A 71 17.35 7.31 -1.96
N ASN A 72 17.48 8.11 -3.02
CA ASN A 72 17.68 9.55 -2.89
C ASN A 72 16.48 10.24 -2.24
N ARG A 73 15.26 9.73 -2.45
CA ARG A 73 14.04 10.30 -1.89
C ARG A 73 13.77 9.85 -0.45
N LEU A 74 13.93 8.56 -0.16
CA LEU A 74 13.52 7.94 1.10
C LEU A 74 14.69 7.65 2.06
N GLY A 75 15.93 7.84 1.60
CA GLY A 75 17.13 7.39 2.31
C GLY A 75 17.45 5.92 2.06
N GLN A 76 18.39 5.38 2.84
CA GLN A 76 18.77 3.98 2.72
C GLN A 76 17.67 3.06 3.28
N PRO A 77 17.33 1.96 2.60
CA PRO A 77 16.37 0.99 3.13
C PRO A 77 16.96 0.26 4.34
N ILE A 78 16.10 -0.14 5.28
CA ILE A 78 16.51 -0.95 6.43
C ILE A 78 16.98 -2.36 6.02
N ASN A 79 16.51 -2.84 4.87
CA ASN A 79 16.93 -4.10 4.28
C ASN A 79 16.74 -4.07 2.76
N ARG A 80 17.53 -4.89 2.05
CA ARG A 80 17.48 -5.05 0.61
C ARG A 80 17.65 -6.52 0.24
N SER A 81 16.72 -7.05 -0.54
CA SER A 81 16.84 -8.42 -1.08
C SER A 81 16.87 -8.42 -2.60
N LYS A 82 17.49 -9.45 -3.18
CA LYS A 82 17.61 -9.62 -4.63
C LYS A 82 17.36 -11.07 -5.00
N ARG A 83 16.56 -11.31 -6.03
CA ARG A 83 16.38 -12.63 -6.65
C ARG A 83 16.38 -12.53 -8.16
N LYS A 84 16.60 -13.65 -8.84
CA LYS A 84 16.54 -13.76 -10.29
C LYS A 84 15.62 -14.91 -10.65
N ASP A 85 14.63 -14.63 -11.49
CA ASP A 85 13.70 -15.64 -11.99
C ASP A 85 13.77 -15.65 -13.53
N GLU A 86 13.36 -16.76 -14.15
CA GLU A 86 13.24 -16.83 -15.61
C GLU A 86 12.17 -15.85 -16.12
N ASP A 87 12.48 -15.19 -17.22
CA ASP A 87 11.56 -14.32 -17.95
C ASP A 87 10.53 -15.19 -18.67
N ARG A 88 9.26 -15.07 -18.25
CA ARG A 88 8.16 -15.85 -18.84
C ARG A 88 7.88 -15.48 -20.29
N HIS A 89 8.26 -14.27 -20.71
CA HIS A 89 8.03 -13.77 -22.06
C HIS A 89 9.23 -14.00 -22.98
N LYS A 90 10.43 -14.20 -22.41
CA LYS A 90 11.66 -14.48 -23.17
C LYS A 90 12.43 -15.67 -22.56
N PRO A 91 12.14 -16.91 -23.00
CA PRO A 91 12.82 -18.10 -22.51
C PRO A 91 14.36 -17.98 -22.54
N GLY A 92 15.02 -18.36 -21.44
CA GLY A 92 16.48 -18.29 -21.30
C GLY A 92 17.01 -16.90 -20.90
N ARG A 93 16.15 -15.89 -20.74
CA ARG A 93 16.49 -14.61 -20.11
C ARG A 93 16.02 -14.61 -18.66
N LYS A 94 16.72 -13.86 -17.81
CA LYS A 94 16.37 -13.71 -16.38
C LYS A 94 15.93 -12.29 -16.09
N ILE A 95 14.88 -12.16 -15.28
CA ILE A 95 14.49 -10.89 -14.66
C ILE A 95 15.09 -10.85 -13.27
N THR A 96 15.71 -9.73 -12.93
CA THR A 96 16.17 -9.47 -11.57
C THR A 96 15.08 -8.74 -10.80
N TYR A 97 14.70 -9.26 -9.64
CA TYR A 97 13.82 -8.56 -8.71
C TYR A 97 14.62 -8.05 -7.51
N THR A 98 14.50 -6.75 -7.24
CA THR A 98 15.09 -6.11 -6.05
C THR A 98 13.97 -5.64 -5.14
N GLN A 99 13.99 -6.03 -3.87
CA GLN A 99 13.06 -5.51 -2.87
C GLN A 99 13.80 -4.57 -1.93
N LEU A 100 13.21 -3.40 -1.70
CA LEU A 100 13.65 -2.39 -0.75
C LEU A 100 12.64 -2.34 0.39
N PHE A 101 13.14 -2.46 1.62
CA PHE A 101 12.32 -2.43 2.82
C PHE A 101 12.59 -1.14 3.58
N TYR A 102 11.52 -0.42 3.91
CA TYR A 102 11.50 0.79 4.74
C TYR A 102 10.50 0.58 5.89
N PRO A 103 10.53 1.41 6.95
CA PRO A 103 9.52 1.38 7.99
C PRO A 103 8.10 1.55 7.42
N GLY A 104 7.32 0.45 7.45
CA GLY A 104 5.94 0.38 6.93
C GLY A 104 5.79 0.59 5.42
N LEU A 105 6.85 0.36 4.63
CA LEU A 105 6.82 0.40 3.16
C LEU A 105 7.74 -0.67 2.57
N THR A 106 7.23 -1.45 1.62
CA THR A 106 8.01 -2.38 0.81
C THR A 106 7.80 -2.09 -0.67
N ILE A 107 8.91 -1.89 -1.39
CA ILE A 107 8.91 -1.65 -2.84
C ILE A 107 9.66 -2.78 -3.53
N GLU A 108 9.08 -3.35 -4.58
CA GLU A 108 9.77 -4.30 -5.46
C GLU A 108 9.98 -3.68 -6.85
N LEU A 109 11.23 -3.73 -7.29
CA LEU A 109 11.66 -3.37 -8.63
C LEU A 109 11.87 -4.63 -9.46
N SER A 110 11.57 -4.56 -10.75
CA SER A 110 12.03 -5.53 -11.76
C SER A 110 13.04 -4.86 -12.68
N THR A 111 14.14 -5.55 -12.96
CA THR A 111 15.13 -5.18 -13.96
C THR A 111 15.22 -6.28 -15.01
N ASN A 112 14.91 -5.95 -16.25
CA ASN A 112 14.97 -6.89 -17.37
C ASN A 112 16.41 -7.04 -17.92
N HIS A 113 16.57 -7.91 -18.93
CA HIS A 113 17.87 -8.18 -19.57
C HIS A 113 18.44 -6.97 -20.33
N ASP A 114 17.58 -6.03 -20.75
CA ASP A 114 17.98 -4.76 -21.37
C ASP A 114 18.33 -3.69 -20.33
N SER A 115 18.47 -4.09 -19.05
CA SER A 115 18.74 -3.21 -17.90
C SER A 115 17.69 -2.13 -17.65
N ARG A 116 16.48 -2.26 -18.22
CA ARG A 116 15.35 -1.39 -17.90
C ARG A 116 14.80 -1.79 -16.54
N THR A 117 14.63 -0.81 -15.66
CA THR A 117 14.14 -1.01 -14.30
C THR A 117 12.80 -0.32 -14.14
N HIS A 118 11.85 -1.00 -13.52
CA HIS A 118 10.52 -0.47 -13.24
C HIS A 118 10.09 -0.83 -11.81
N VAL A 119 9.29 0.05 -11.19
CA VAL A 119 8.56 -0.29 -9.98
C VAL A 119 7.47 -1.29 -10.36
N ARG A 120 7.56 -2.49 -9.79
CA ARG A 120 6.66 -3.61 -10.06
C ARG A 120 5.50 -3.67 -9.08
N ARG A 121 5.76 -3.47 -7.79
CA ARG A 121 4.70 -3.46 -6.78
C ARG A 121 5.16 -2.77 -5.51
N LEU A 122 4.18 -2.29 -4.78
CA LEU A 122 4.38 -1.56 -3.55
C LEU A 122 3.34 -2.02 -2.52
N PHE A 123 3.77 -2.14 -1.28
CA PHE A 123 2.89 -2.32 -0.13
C PHE A 123 3.25 -1.31 0.94
N ILE A 124 2.27 -0.53 1.38
CA ILE A 124 2.45 0.52 2.37
C ILE A 124 1.44 0.38 3.50
N THR A 125 1.92 0.58 4.72
CA THR A 125 1.12 0.69 5.95
C THR A 125 1.51 1.89 6.81
N ASN A 126 2.55 2.63 6.40
CA ASN A 126 3.00 3.83 7.08
C ASN A 126 2.16 5.04 6.64
N CYS A 127 1.39 5.61 7.57
CA CYS A 127 0.54 6.78 7.31
C CYS A 127 1.33 8.10 7.25
N ASP A 128 2.55 8.13 7.78
CA ASP A 128 3.40 9.32 7.81
C ASP A 128 4.32 9.41 6.59
N ILE A 129 4.11 8.57 5.58
CA ILE A 129 4.94 8.61 4.38
C ILE A 129 4.70 9.94 3.61
N PRO A 130 5.76 10.64 3.16
CA PRO A 130 5.60 11.85 2.36
C PRO A 130 5.28 11.49 0.90
N SER A 131 4.02 11.13 0.63
CA SER A 131 3.54 10.74 -0.70
C SER A 131 2.05 11.01 -0.91
N SER A 132 1.61 10.97 -2.16
CA SER A 132 0.19 11.08 -2.53
C SER A 132 -0.70 9.97 -1.95
N PHE A 133 -0.14 8.91 -1.36
CA PHE A 133 -0.93 7.88 -0.65
C PHE A 133 -1.45 8.36 0.72
N GLN A 134 -0.84 9.41 1.30
CA GLN A 134 -1.15 9.86 2.66
C GLN A 134 -2.61 10.28 2.84
N VAL A 135 -3.27 10.77 1.79
CA VAL A 135 -4.69 11.18 1.85
C VAL A 135 -5.68 10.01 1.94
N TYR A 136 -5.18 8.78 1.74
CA TYR A 136 -5.95 7.54 1.74
C TYR A 136 -5.60 6.64 2.94
N LEU A 137 -4.32 6.57 3.31
CA LEU A 137 -3.87 5.83 4.48
C LEU A 137 -4.39 6.47 5.77
N CYS A 138 -4.69 5.65 6.78
CA CYS A 138 -5.26 6.05 8.06
C CYS A 138 -6.59 6.84 7.97
N SER A 139 -7.24 6.84 6.79
CA SER A 139 -8.55 7.44 6.63
C SER A 139 -9.66 6.45 7.01
N PRO A 140 -10.83 6.92 7.47
CA PRO A 140 -12.00 6.07 7.63
C PRO A 140 -12.38 5.40 6.31
N VAL A 141 -12.74 4.12 6.36
CA VAL A 141 -13.19 3.33 5.21
C VAL A 141 -14.33 4.03 4.47
N ALA A 142 -15.31 4.59 5.19
CA ALA A 142 -16.40 5.34 4.58
C ALA A 142 -15.90 6.53 3.72
N SER A 143 -14.93 7.31 4.23
CA SER A 143 -14.36 8.44 3.48
C SER A 143 -13.48 7.98 2.31
N PHE A 144 -12.77 6.86 2.47
CA PHE A 144 -12.01 6.24 1.39
C PHE A 144 -12.95 5.80 0.24
N THR A 145 -14.02 5.06 0.57
CA THR A 145 -15.00 4.56 -0.39
C THR A 145 -15.75 5.70 -1.07
N GLU A 146 -16.09 6.78 -0.37
CA GLU A 146 -16.68 7.98 -0.97
C GLU A 146 -15.77 8.59 -2.06
N LYS A 147 -14.45 8.62 -1.82
CA LYS A 147 -13.47 9.20 -2.76
C LYS A 147 -13.14 8.28 -3.94
N ILE A 148 -13.07 6.97 -3.70
CA ILE A 148 -12.54 5.99 -4.66
C ILE A 148 -13.65 5.18 -5.35
N GLY A 149 -14.86 5.16 -4.77
CA GLY A 149 -15.99 4.33 -5.18
C GLY A 149 -16.07 3.03 -4.39
N GLU A 150 -17.17 2.30 -4.60
CA GLU A 150 -17.42 0.99 -3.99
C GLU A 150 -16.38 -0.06 -4.40
N PRO A 151 -15.97 -0.99 -3.52
CA PRO A 151 -15.06 -2.05 -3.92
C PRO A 151 -15.73 -3.09 -4.83
N SER A 152 -14.93 -3.76 -5.65
CA SER A 152 -15.38 -4.93 -6.42
C SER A 152 -15.65 -6.14 -5.51
N ILE A 153 -14.87 -6.27 -4.44
CA ILE A 153 -15.00 -7.31 -3.41
C ILE A 153 -14.74 -6.64 -2.06
N ASP A 154 -15.65 -6.85 -1.12
CA ASP A 154 -15.59 -6.35 0.25
C ASP A 154 -15.49 -7.53 1.23
N THR A 155 -14.58 -7.41 2.19
CA THR A 155 -14.33 -8.39 3.25
C THR A 155 -13.99 -7.65 4.55
N ASP A 156 -14.08 -8.35 5.69
CA ASP A 156 -13.83 -7.75 7.01
C ASP A 156 -12.46 -7.06 7.16
N SER A 157 -11.47 -7.45 6.35
CA SER A 157 -10.09 -6.95 6.43
C SER A 157 -9.54 -6.32 5.15
N GLU A 158 -10.28 -6.40 4.04
CA GLU A 158 -9.81 -5.91 2.74
C GLU A 158 -10.93 -5.39 1.85
N LEU A 159 -10.68 -4.24 1.21
CA LEU A 159 -11.41 -3.74 0.06
C LEU A 159 -10.58 -4.01 -1.19
N ILE A 160 -11.18 -4.62 -2.22
CA ILE A 160 -10.46 -5.01 -3.43
C ILE A 160 -11.13 -4.36 -4.65
N TYR A 161 -10.32 -3.65 -5.43
CA TYR A 161 -10.73 -2.99 -6.67
C TYR A 161 -10.08 -3.69 -7.86
N LEU A 162 -10.89 -4.19 -8.78
CA LEU A 162 -10.41 -4.86 -10.00
C LEU A 162 -10.25 -3.83 -11.12
N ILE A 163 -9.01 -3.47 -11.45
CA ILE A 163 -8.68 -2.41 -12.42
C ILE A 163 -8.22 -3.02 -13.74
N THR A 164 -8.90 -2.72 -14.83
CA THR A 164 -8.50 -3.14 -16.18
C THR A 164 -7.34 -2.29 -16.68
N ILE A 165 -6.22 -2.94 -17.02
CA ILE A 165 -5.02 -2.30 -17.58
C ILE A 165 -4.83 -2.80 -19.02
N GLY A 166 -5.23 -1.97 -19.99
CA GLY A 166 -5.12 -2.29 -21.42
C GLY A 166 -5.64 -3.69 -21.74
N ASP A 167 -4.91 -4.41 -22.61
CA ASP A 167 -5.23 -5.78 -23.00
C ASP A 167 -4.73 -6.83 -21.98
N MET A 168 -4.07 -6.40 -20.90
CA MET A 168 -3.48 -7.30 -19.89
C MET A 168 -4.54 -7.86 -18.92
N GLY A 169 -5.75 -7.31 -18.92
CA GLY A 169 -6.84 -7.69 -18.03
C GLY A 169 -6.87 -6.92 -16.70
N SER A 170 -7.69 -7.40 -15.76
CA SER A 170 -8.00 -6.76 -14.48
C SER A 170 -7.02 -7.08 -13.34
N VAL A 171 -6.32 -6.09 -12.82
CA VAL A 171 -5.38 -6.23 -11.70
C VAL A 171 -6.03 -5.81 -10.38
N PRO A 172 -5.75 -6.51 -9.26
CA PRO A 172 -6.30 -6.12 -7.97
C PRO A 172 -5.47 -4.99 -7.33
N LEU A 173 -6.09 -3.84 -7.09
CA LEU A 173 -5.69 -2.89 -6.06
C LEU A 173 -6.33 -3.34 -4.75
N ARG A 174 -5.53 -3.49 -3.68
CA ARG A 174 -6.01 -4.02 -2.40
C ARG A 174 -5.77 -3.00 -1.30
N ILE A 175 -6.81 -2.75 -0.52
CA ILE A 175 -6.83 -1.80 0.59
C ILE A 175 -7.05 -2.62 1.85
N MET A 176 -6.08 -2.61 2.75
CA MET A 176 -6.19 -3.31 4.03
C MET A 176 -6.94 -2.43 5.01
N THR A 177 -7.83 -3.05 5.78
CA THR A 177 -8.68 -2.36 6.75
C THR A 177 -8.56 -3.00 8.12
N ALA A 178 -8.70 -2.20 9.16
CA ALA A 178 -8.89 -2.66 10.54
C ALA A 178 -9.72 -1.60 11.27
N ASP A 179 -10.70 -2.04 12.05
CA ASP A 179 -11.56 -1.17 12.87
C ASP A 179 -12.17 0.02 12.10
N GLY A 180 -12.58 -0.21 10.85
CA GLY A 180 -13.17 0.81 9.99
C GLY A 180 -12.18 1.85 9.44
N ILE A 181 -10.87 1.61 9.56
CA ILE A 181 -9.80 2.48 9.09
C ILE A 181 -8.99 1.76 8.00
N VAL A 182 -8.54 2.52 6.99
CA VAL A 182 -7.56 2.05 6.00
C VAL A 182 -6.18 1.95 6.64
N THR A 183 -5.65 0.74 6.78
CA THR A 183 -4.36 0.46 7.41
C THR A 183 -3.26 0.15 6.42
N GLY A 184 -3.59 -0.14 5.15
CA GLY A 184 -2.59 -0.38 4.14
C GLY A 184 -3.08 -0.35 2.72
N ILE A 185 -2.17 -0.14 1.78
CA ILE A 185 -2.45 -0.12 0.35
C ILE A 185 -1.41 -0.99 -0.36
N TYR A 186 -1.89 -1.97 -1.11
CA TYR A 186 -1.08 -2.80 -1.99
C TYR A 186 -1.47 -2.54 -3.44
N THR A 187 -0.49 -2.07 -4.21
CA THR A 187 -0.60 -1.80 -5.63
C THR A 187 0.43 -2.59 -6.42
N LYS A 188 0.06 -2.98 -7.63
CA LYS A 188 0.92 -3.72 -8.55
C LYS A 188 0.88 -3.09 -9.94
N ASN A 189 2.07 -2.93 -10.49
CA ASN A 189 2.32 -2.67 -11.88
C ASN A 189 2.55 -4.01 -12.61
N PHE A 190 1.96 -4.15 -13.78
CA PHE A 190 2.11 -5.32 -14.65
C PHE A 190 2.82 -4.98 -15.96
N ILE A 191 3.41 -3.79 -16.10
CA ILE A 191 4.39 -3.54 -17.16
C ILE A 191 5.56 -4.53 -16.92
N ASP A 192 5.59 -5.62 -17.69
CA ASP A 192 6.73 -6.51 -17.88
C ASP A 192 7.55 -6.02 -19.09
#